data_AF-A0A1M6RZ44-F1
#
_entry.id   AF-A0A1M6RZ44-F1
#
_cell.length_a   1.000
_cell.length_b   1.000
_cell.length_c   1.000
_cell.angle_alpha   90.00
_cell.angle_beta   90.00
_cell.angle_gamma   90.00
#
_symmetry.space_group_name_H-M   'P 1'
#
loop_
_entity.id
_entity.type
_entity.pdbx_description
1 polymer ?
#
loop_
_entity_poly.entity_id
_entity_poly.type
_entity_poly.pdbx_seq_one_letter_code
_entity_poly.pdbx_strand_id
1 'polypeptide(L)' 'MHTTTTTPCRVYLHPAAVFGPISLRAIEHVTGRKAVIDDTGRKVQLIPKSQHARLSQPGGAA' A
#
# COMPACT_ATOMS: atom_id res chain seq x y z
N MET A 1 -21.09 3.61 -17.85
CA MET A 1 -19.92 2.79 -17.47
C MET A 1 -18.74 3.29 -18.28
N HIS A 2 -17.83 4.06 -17.67
CA HIS A 2 -16.65 4.61 -18.35
C HIS A 2 -15.54 3.56 -18.27
N THR A 3 -15.29 2.84 -19.36
CA THR A 3 -14.18 1.88 -19.43
C THR A 3 -12.94 2.60 -19.93
N THR A 4 -12.12 3.09 -19.02
CA THR A 4 -10.82 3.67 -19.37
C THR A 4 -9.86 2.51 -19.66
N THR A 5 -9.68 2.19 -20.94
CA THR A 5 -8.69 1.22 -21.39
C THR A 5 -7.31 1.86 -21.22
N THR A 6 -6.62 1.55 -20.12
CA THR A 6 -5.28 2.09 -19.86
C THR A 6 -4.24 1.32 -20.66
N THR A 7 -3.60 1.98 -21.62
CA THR A 7 -2.35 1.49 -22.21
C THR A 7 -1.33 1.30 -21.09
N PRO A 8 -0.70 0.11 -20.95
CA PRO A 8 0.30 -0.09 -19.91
C PRO A 8 1.49 0.85 -20.16
N CYS A 9 1.79 1.70 -19.18
CA CYS A 9 2.94 2.60 -19.21
C CYS A 9 3.89 2.29 -18.05
N ARG A 10 5.18 2.56 -18.24
CA ARG A 10 6.19 2.49 -17.17
C ARG A 10 6.34 3.87 -16.56
N VAL A 11 6.21 3.96 -15.25
CA VAL A 11 6.38 5.20 -14.49
C VAL A 11 7.56 5.02 -13.54
N TYR A 12 8.53 5.92 -13.61
CA TYR A 12 9.62 5.99 -12.64
C TYR A 12 9.28 7.07 -11.61
N LEU A 13 9.22 6.67 -10.35
CA LEU A 13 8.93 7.55 -9.23
C LEU A 13 10.14 7.59 -8.30
N HIS A 14 10.42 8.77 -7.75
CA HIS A 14 11.41 8.89 -6.69
C HIS A 14 10.96 8.09 -5.46
N PRO A 15 11.86 7.36 -4.76
CA PRO A 15 11.51 6.57 -3.58
C PRO A 15 10.70 7.36 -2.54
N ALA A 16 11.09 8.59 -2.24
CA ALA A 16 10.38 9.44 -1.28
C ALA A 16 8.93 9.75 -1.69
N ALA A 17 8.65 9.78 -3.00
CA ALA A 17 7.28 9.96 -3.50
C ALA A 17 6.45 8.68 -3.35
N VAL A 18 7.05 7.50 -3.56
CA VAL A 18 6.36 6.20 -3.44
C VAL A 18 6.00 5.89 -1.99
N PHE A 19 6.92 6.15 -1.06
CA PHE A 19 6.75 5.88 0.37
C PHE A 19 6.01 7.01 1.11
N GLY A 20 5.68 8.09 0.41
CA GLY A 20 4.93 9.21 0.98
C GLY A 20 3.49 8.81 1.36
N PRO A 21 2.91 9.43 2.40
CA PRO A 21 1.58 9.09 2.91
C PRO A 21 0.47 9.27 1.87
N ILE A 22 0.63 10.23 0.95
CA ILE A 22 -0.33 10.50 -0.13
C ILE A 22 -0.38 9.31 -1.10
N SER A 23 0.78 8.83 -1.55
CA SER A 23 0.89 7.71 -2.48
C SER A 23 0.40 6.41 -1.86
N LEU A 24 0.75 6.15 -0.60
CA LEU A 24 0.24 4.99 0.13
C LEU A 24 -1.29 5.03 0.22
N ARG A 25 -1.89 6.16 0.62
CA ARG A 25 -3.35 6.32 0.66
C ARG A 25 -4.01 6.12 -0.70
N ALA A 26 -3.40 6.63 -1.77
CA ALA A 26 -3.91 6.43 -3.13
C ALA A 26 -3.90 4.95 -3.53
N ILE A 27 -2.81 4.23 -3.24
CA ILE A 27 -2.71 2.80 -3.50
C ILE A 27 -3.74 2.01 -2.68
N GLU A 28 -3.91 2.35 -1.40
CA GLU A 28 -4.92 1.72 -0.54
C GLU A 28 -6.34 1.95 -1.08
N HIS A 29 -6.64 3.16 -1.54
CA HIS A 29 -7.93 3.52 -2.11
C HIS A 29 -8.23 2.73 -3.39
N VAL A 30 -7.26 2.61 -4.30
CA VAL A 30 -7.43 1.89 -5.57
C VAL A 30 -7.50 0.38 -5.36
N THR A 31 -6.70 -0.17 -4.45
CA THR A 31 -6.56 -1.62 -4.29
C THR A 31 -7.47 -2.22 -3.22
N GLY A 32 -8.03 -1.40 -2.32
CA GLY A 32 -8.80 -1.87 -1.15
C GLY A 32 -7.96 -2.59 -0.09
N ARG A 33 -6.64 -2.67 -0.27
CA ARG A 33 -5.68 -3.34 0.61
C ARG A 33 -4.91 -2.30 1.43
N LYS A 34 -4.20 -2.75 2.48
CA LYS A 34 -3.30 -1.89 3.25
C LYS A 34 -1.91 -1.90 2.65
N ALA A 35 -1.33 -0.71 2.49
CA ALA A 35 0.00 -0.52 1.95
C ALA A 35 0.98 -0.34 3.11
N VAL A 36 1.87 -1.30 3.30
CA VAL A 36 2.83 -1.35 4.41
C VAL A 36 4.24 -1.28 3.82
N ILE A 37 5.06 -0.38 4.35
CA ILE A 37 6.48 -0.33 3.98
C ILE A 37 7.17 -1.50 4.68
N ASP A 38 7.96 -2.30 3.96
CA ASP A 38 8.71 -3.39 4.58
C ASP A 38 9.76 -2.86 5.56
N ASP A 39 10.28 -3.75 6.42
CA ASP A 39 11.26 -3.38 7.45
C ASP A 39 12.59 -2.85 6.86
N THR A 40 12.86 -3.12 5.58
CA THR A 40 14.04 -2.61 4.87
C THR A 40 13.83 -1.19 4.31
N GLY A 41 12.60 -0.68 4.33
CA GLY A 41 12.24 0.63 3.78
C GLY A 41 12.32 0.72 2.25
N ARG A 42 12.47 -0.42 1.55
CA ARG A 42 12.76 -0.45 0.11
C ARG A 42 11.57 -0.85 -0.75
N LYS A 43 10.51 -1.38 -0.13
CA LYS A 43 9.35 -1.90 -0.86
C LYS A 43 8.07 -1.59 -0.10
N VAL A 44 7.00 -1.35 -0.86
CA VAL A 44 5.63 -1.32 -0.35
C VAL A 44 5.00 -2.68 -0.60
N GLN A 45 4.56 -3.33 0.47
CA GLN A 45 3.79 -4.56 0.42
C GLN A 45 2.30 -4.24 0.58
N LEU A 46 1.44 -4.95 -0.16
CA LEU A 46 0.00 -4.86 -0.02
C LEU A 46 -0.51 -6.03 0.80
N ILE A 47 -1.15 -5.78 1.92
CA ILE A 47 -1.73 -6.82 2.79
C ILE A 47 -3.25 -6.63 2.94
N PRO A 48 -4.02 -7.69 3.17
CA PRO A 48 -5.43 -7.56 3.54
C PRO A 48 -5.61 -6.69 4.79
N LYS A 49 -6.71 -5.94 4.86
CA LYS A 49 -7.06 -5.10 6.03
C LYS A 49 -7.15 -5.92 7.32
N SER A 50 -7.66 -7.15 7.25
CA SER A 50 -7.75 -8.08 8.39
C SER A 50 -6.37 -8.49 8.92
N GLN A 51 -5.39 -8.69 8.04
CA GLN A 51 -4.02 -8.98 8.44
C GLN A 51 -3.35 -7.77 9.10
N HIS A 52 -3.56 -6.58 8.55
CA HIS A 52 -3.09 -5.34 9.18
C HIS A 52 -3.69 -5.16 10.59
N ALA A 53 -4.99 -5.40 10.76
CA ALA A 53 -5.63 -5.28 12.06
C ALA A 53 -5.01 -6.23 13.11
N ARG A 54 -4.70 -7.48 12.72
CA ARG A 54 -3.99 -8.45 13.57
C ARG A 54 -2.57 -8.00 13.94
N LEU A 55 -1.84 -7.41 12.99
CA LEU A 55 -0.49 -6.88 13.23
C LEU A 55 -0.51 -5.62 14.11
N SER A 56 -1.57 -4.82 14.05
CA SER A 56 -1.74 -3.61 14.86
C SER A 56 -2.29 -3.87 16.26
N GLN A 57 -2.72 -5.10 16.57
CA GLN A 57 -3.12 -5.45 17.93
C GLN A 57 -1.85 -5.60 18.78
N PRO A 58 -1.61 -4.73 19.78
CA PRO A 58 -0.56 -4.99 20.76
C PRO A 58 -0.91 -6.32 21.42
N GLY A 59 0.06 -7.24 21.44
CA GLY A 59 -0.12 -8.57 22.01
C GLY A 59 -0.68 -8.47 23.43
N GLY A 60 -1.96 -8.81 23.60
CA GLY A 60 -2.48 -9.24 24.89
C GLY A 60 -1.91 -10.62 25.17
N ALA A 61 -0.70 -10.67 25.72
CA ALA A 61 -0.21 -11.85 26.40
C ALA A 61 -1.08 -12.03 27.65
N ALA A 62 -1.93 -13.06 27.62
CA ALA A 62 -2.55 -13.63 28.82
C ALA A 62 -1.57 -14.58 29.51
#